data_AF-A0A2L0BF96-F1
#
_entry.id   AF-A0A2L0BF96-F1
#
_cell.length_a   1.000
_cell.length_b   1.000
_cell.length_c   1.000
_cell.angle_alpha   90.00
_cell.angle_beta   90.00
_cell.angle_gamma   90.00
#
_symmetry.space_group_name_H-M   'P 1'
#
loop_
_entity.id
_entity.type
_entity.pdbx_description
1 polymer ?
#
loop_
_entity_poly.entity_id
_entity_poly.type
_entity_poly.pdbx_seq_one_letter_code
_entity_poly.pdbx_strand_id
1 'polypeptide(L)'
;IKDDYGPESKGFVENSYLAGLTPSEFYFHAMGGREGLIDTAVKTAETGYIQRRLIKAMESVMVNYDGTVRNSVGQLIQLRYGEDGLCGELVEFQSLPTIKLSNKAFERKFRFDASNERYLKRVFNEDIIKSIMSSGDVISELEKEWDQLQKDREALRQIFPNGDSSVVLPCNLQRMIWNVQKIFHINKKSTTDLSPLRIIQGVRELLKKCIIVVGDDRLSIQANENATLLFQCLVRSTLCVKLVSEQYRLTSEAFEWLLGEVETRFQQAQANPGEMVGALAAQSLGEPATQMTLNTFHFAGVSSKNVTLGVPRLKEIINISKKPKAPSLTVFLTGAAAR
;
A
#
# COMPACT_ATOMS: atom_id res chain seq x y z
N ILE A 1 -2.60 12.53 57.17
CA ILE A 1 -3.11 13.86 56.78
C ILE A 1 -4.31 13.61 55.87
N LYS A 2 -5.43 14.32 56.06
CA LYS A 2 -6.58 14.25 55.14
C LYS A 2 -6.37 15.31 54.05
N ASP A 3 -6.86 15.05 52.84
CA ASP A 3 -6.74 15.94 51.67
C ASP A 3 -5.31 16.19 51.18
N ASP A 4 -4.49 15.14 51.21
CA ASP A 4 -3.13 15.17 50.65
C ASP A 4 -3.18 14.92 49.13
N TYR A 5 -2.72 15.89 48.34
CA TYR A 5 -2.66 15.82 46.88
C TYR A 5 -1.23 15.61 46.34
N GLY A 6 -0.29 15.28 47.21
CA GLY A 6 1.09 14.96 46.85
C GLY A 6 1.21 13.81 45.84
N PRO A 7 2.35 13.72 45.15
CA PRO A 7 2.58 12.65 44.17
C PRO A 7 2.60 11.26 44.84
N GLU A 8 3.25 11.14 46.00
CA GLU A 8 3.35 9.90 46.77
C GLU A 8 1.98 9.36 47.21
N SER A 9 1.06 10.25 47.62
CA SER A 9 -0.30 9.88 48.04
C SER A 9 -1.22 9.52 46.86
N LYS A 10 -0.80 9.84 45.62
CA LYS A 10 -1.53 9.55 44.38
C LYS A 10 -0.92 8.45 43.51
N GLY A 11 0.01 7.67 44.06
CA GLY A 11 0.56 6.50 43.38
C GLY A 11 1.77 6.79 42.49
N PHE A 12 2.42 7.93 42.63
CA PHE A 12 3.76 8.11 42.09
C PHE A 12 4.75 7.27 42.91
N VAL A 13 5.62 6.54 42.20
CA VAL A 13 6.67 5.71 42.78
C VAL A 13 8.00 6.39 42.46
N GLU A 14 8.70 6.86 43.50
CA GLU A 14 9.99 7.54 43.36
C GLU A 14 11.12 6.51 43.24
N ASN A 15 11.03 5.42 44.00
CA ASN A 15 12.09 4.41 44.06
C ASN A 15 12.07 3.45 42.86
N SER A 16 13.25 2.99 42.44
CA SER A 16 13.38 1.93 41.44
C SER A 16 13.31 0.54 42.08
N TYR A 17 13.04 -0.50 41.28
CA TYR A 17 13.07 -1.88 41.78
C TYR A 17 14.43 -2.30 42.37
N LEU A 18 15.53 -1.65 41.95
CA LEU A 18 16.87 -1.92 42.49
C LEU A 18 17.05 -1.34 43.90
N ALA A 19 16.51 -0.15 44.15
CA ALA A 19 16.57 0.51 45.46
C ALA A 19 15.59 -0.11 46.48
N GLY A 20 14.59 -0.84 45.97
CA GLY A 20 13.48 -1.37 46.76
C GLY A 20 12.34 -0.37 46.88
N LEU A 21 11.12 -0.87 46.96
CA LEU A 21 9.91 -0.05 47.06
C LEU A 21 9.48 0.08 48.52
N THR A 22 9.02 1.27 48.91
CA THR A 22 8.35 1.44 50.21
C THR A 22 7.01 0.67 50.24
N PRO A 23 6.46 0.34 51.42
CA PRO A 23 5.19 -0.39 51.50
C PRO A 23 4.02 0.29 50.75
N SER A 24 3.96 1.63 50.78
CA SER A 24 2.94 2.42 50.08
C SER A 24 3.13 2.36 48.56
N GLU A 25 4.36 2.53 48.06
CA GLU A 25 4.69 2.42 46.63
C GLU A 25 4.43 1.00 46.11
N PHE A 26 4.79 -0.03 46.87
CA PHE A 26 4.53 -1.42 46.51
C PHE A 26 3.02 -1.68 46.41
N TYR A 27 2.20 -1.13 47.32
CA TYR A 27 0.75 -1.26 47.26
C TYR A 27 0.17 -0.59 46.00
N PHE A 28 0.57 0.65 45.69
CA PHE A 28 0.12 1.33 44.47
C PHE A 28 0.57 0.61 43.20
N HIS A 29 1.80 0.10 43.18
CA HIS A 29 2.32 -0.69 42.08
C HIS A 29 1.54 -2.00 41.90
N ALA A 30 1.27 -2.72 42.99
CA ALA A 30 0.46 -3.95 42.96
C ALA A 30 -0.99 -3.68 42.53
N MET A 31 -1.55 -2.52 42.87
CA MET A 31 -2.87 -2.10 42.41
C MET A 31 -2.93 -1.97 40.88
N GLY A 32 -1.96 -1.28 40.27
CA GLY A 32 -1.87 -1.17 38.81
C GLY A 32 -1.60 -2.52 38.13
N GLY A 33 -0.71 -3.34 38.70
CA GLY A 33 -0.45 -4.69 38.20
C GLY A 33 -1.69 -5.60 38.23
N ARG A 34 -2.48 -5.52 39.30
CA ARG A 34 -3.73 -6.27 39.44
C ARG A 34 -4.76 -5.88 38.38
N GLU A 35 -4.90 -4.59 38.08
CA GLU A 35 -5.79 -4.12 37.01
C GLU A 35 -5.40 -4.75 35.67
N GLY A 36 -4.11 -4.69 35.30
CA GLY A 36 -3.61 -5.28 34.06
C GLY A 36 -3.82 -6.80 33.96
N LEU A 37 -3.62 -7.54 35.06
CA LEU A 37 -3.87 -8.99 35.10
C LEU A 37 -5.36 -9.33 34.91
N ILE A 38 -6.25 -8.61 35.60
CA ILE A 38 -7.70 -8.82 35.48
C ILE A 38 -8.16 -8.49 34.05
N ASP A 39 -7.69 -7.37 33.52
CA ASP A 39 -8.05 -6.89 32.18
C ASP A 39 -7.62 -7.89 31.10
N THR A 40 -6.41 -8.44 31.21
CA THR A 40 -5.91 -9.51 30.33
C THR A 40 -6.84 -10.73 30.36
N ALA A 41 -7.21 -11.21 31.56
CA ALA A 41 -8.05 -12.40 31.71
C ALA A 41 -9.46 -12.22 31.13
N VAL A 42 -10.08 -11.06 31.34
CA VAL A 42 -11.43 -10.75 30.80
C VAL A 42 -11.39 -10.64 29.28
N LYS A 43 -10.37 -9.95 28.75
CA LYS A 43 -10.26 -9.66 27.31
C LYS A 43 -10.00 -10.89 26.46
N THR A 44 -9.28 -11.89 26.97
CA THR A 44 -9.06 -13.17 26.27
C THR A 44 -10.38 -13.91 25.96
N ALA A 45 -11.34 -13.89 26.90
CA ALA A 45 -12.63 -14.55 26.70
C ALA A 45 -13.48 -13.83 25.63
N GLU A 46 -13.46 -12.49 25.63
CA GLU A 46 -14.24 -11.70 24.66
C GLU A 46 -13.72 -11.83 23.23
N THR A 47 -12.40 -11.81 23.03
CA THR A 47 -11.79 -11.87 21.69
C THR A 47 -12.01 -13.23 21.04
N GLY A 48 -11.91 -14.33 21.81
CA GLY A 48 -12.24 -15.68 21.31
C GLY A 48 -13.70 -15.80 20.84
N TYR A 49 -14.64 -15.17 21.56
CA TYR A 49 -16.04 -15.14 21.14
C TYR A 49 -16.25 -14.33 19.85
N ILE A 50 -15.59 -13.17 19.72
CA ILE A 50 -15.61 -12.36 18.50
C ILE A 50 -15.05 -13.16 17.32
N GLN A 51 -13.91 -13.82 17.51
CA GLN A 51 -13.26 -14.63 16.49
C GLN A 51 -14.18 -15.73 15.96
N ARG A 52 -14.80 -16.50 16.86
CA ARG A 52 -15.75 -17.55 16.47
C ARG A 52 -16.93 -16.99 15.65
N ARG A 53 -17.43 -15.82 16.02
CA ARG A 53 -18.54 -15.16 15.30
C ARG A 53 -18.13 -14.70 13.90
N LEU A 54 -16.94 -14.11 13.76
CA LEU A 54 -16.41 -13.71 12.46
C LEU A 54 -16.26 -14.90 11.53
N ILE A 55 -15.67 -16.00 12.02
CA ILE A 55 -15.54 -17.25 11.25
C ILE A 55 -16.92 -17.74 10.80
N LYS A 56 -17.88 -17.87 11.73
CA LYS A 56 -19.22 -18.38 11.39
C LYS A 56 -19.98 -17.52 10.39
N ALA A 57 -19.72 -16.21 10.37
CA ALA A 57 -20.34 -15.31 9.40
C ALA A 57 -19.71 -15.43 8.00
N MET A 58 -18.41 -15.70 7.91
CA MET A 58 -17.64 -15.61 6.66
C MET A 58 -17.14 -16.95 6.12
N GLU A 59 -17.35 -18.07 6.82
CA GLU A 59 -16.82 -19.40 6.44
C GLU A 59 -17.28 -19.91 5.06
N SER A 60 -18.38 -19.37 4.53
CA SER A 60 -18.92 -19.76 3.22
C SER A 60 -18.38 -18.94 2.05
N VAL A 61 -17.57 -17.91 2.32
CA VAL A 61 -17.09 -16.98 1.29
C VAL A 61 -15.80 -17.51 0.67
N MET A 62 -15.80 -17.67 -0.65
CA MET A 62 -14.67 -18.20 -1.40
C MET A 62 -14.50 -17.50 -2.76
N VAL A 63 -13.31 -17.63 -3.35
CA VAL A 63 -13.02 -17.18 -4.72
C VAL A 63 -13.46 -18.26 -5.70
N ASN A 64 -14.27 -17.91 -6.69
CA ASN A 64 -14.72 -18.81 -7.74
C ASN A 64 -13.73 -18.81 -8.94
N TYR A 65 -13.84 -19.81 -9.83
CA TYR A 65 -13.00 -19.93 -11.04
C TYR A 65 -13.14 -18.78 -12.03
N ASP A 66 -14.27 -18.07 -12.01
CA ASP A 66 -14.43 -16.84 -12.78
C ASP A 66 -13.73 -15.63 -12.13
N GLY A 67 -13.04 -15.84 -10.99
CA GLY A 67 -12.33 -14.87 -10.16
C GLY A 67 -13.23 -13.92 -9.36
N THR A 68 -14.54 -14.21 -9.30
CA THR A 68 -15.48 -13.48 -8.44
C THR A 68 -15.52 -14.08 -7.04
N VAL A 69 -15.87 -13.28 -6.03
CA VAL A 69 -16.03 -13.76 -4.65
C VAL A 69 -17.51 -14.00 -4.38
N ARG A 70 -17.87 -15.23 -3.98
CA ARG A 70 -19.26 -15.64 -3.74
C ARG A 70 -19.41 -16.35 -2.41
N ASN A 71 -20.65 -16.37 -1.90
CA ASN A 71 -21.03 -17.22 -0.77
C ASN A 71 -21.51 -18.61 -1.24
N SER A 72 -21.87 -19.46 -0.29
CA SER A 72 -22.39 -20.81 -0.54
C SER A 72 -23.69 -20.86 -1.35
N VAL A 73 -24.48 -19.78 -1.36
CA VAL A 73 -25.73 -19.67 -2.15
C VAL A 73 -25.45 -19.17 -3.58
N GLY A 74 -24.19 -18.84 -3.90
CA GLY A 74 -23.80 -18.29 -5.19
C GLY A 74 -24.10 -16.79 -5.33
N GLN A 75 -24.43 -16.09 -4.24
CA GLN A 75 -24.57 -14.63 -4.26
C GLN A 75 -23.20 -14.00 -4.40
N LEU A 76 -23.10 -13.05 -5.33
CA LEU A 76 -21.90 -12.27 -5.60
C LEU A 76 -21.65 -11.27 -4.46
N ILE A 77 -20.46 -11.31 -3.87
CA ILE A 77 -20.01 -10.38 -2.84
C ILE A 77 -19.06 -9.34 -3.44
N GLN A 78 -18.04 -9.79 -4.19
CA GLN A 78 -17.10 -8.91 -4.91
C GLN A 78 -16.89 -9.41 -6.34
N LEU A 79 -16.71 -8.48 -7.28
CA LEU A 79 -16.39 -8.79 -8.66
C LEU A 79 -14.97 -9.35 -8.81
N ARG A 80 -14.03 -8.86 -8.00
CA ARG A 80 -12.67 -9.35 -7.89
C ARG A 80 -12.25 -9.38 -6.43
N TYR A 81 -11.51 -10.40 -6.05
CA TYR A 81 -10.93 -10.49 -4.70
C TYR A 81 -10.06 -9.27 -4.42
N GLY A 82 -10.27 -8.59 -3.28
CA GLY A 82 -9.46 -7.41 -2.94
C GLY A 82 -9.62 -6.19 -3.88
N GLU A 83 -10.61 -6.21 -4.77
CA GLU A 83 -10.82 -5.22 -5.86
C GLU A 83 -9.69 -5.15 -6.92
N ASP A 84 -8.64 -5.93 -6.76
CA ASP A 84 -7.49 -6.04 -7.68
C ASP A 84 -7.22 -7.48 -8.16
N GLY A 85 -7.88 -8.49 -7.59
CA GLY A 85 -7.70 -9.89 -7.95
C GLY A 85 -6.36 -10.50 -7.50
N LEU A 86 -5.67 -9.87 -6.54
CA LEU A 86 -4.33 -10.28 -6.12
C LEU A 86 -4.31 -10.86 -4.69
N CYS A 87 -3.38 -11.78 -4.43
CA CYS A 87 -3.13 -12.36 -3.10
C CYS A 87 -2.43 -11.37 -2.17
N GLY A 88 -2.92 -11.27 -0.94
CA GLY A 88 -2.34 -10.42 0.11
C GLY A 88 -0.95 -10.85 0.60
N GLU A 89 -0.52 -12.07 0.28
CA GLU A 89 0.78 -12.64 0.71
C GLU A 89 1.96 -12.15 -0.14
N LEU A 90 1.70 -11.75 -1.38
CA LEU A 90 2.70 -11.43 -2.40
C LEU A 90 2.80 -9.92 -2.70
N VAL A 91 2.05 -9.12 -1.94
CA VAL A 91 2.08 -7.65 -2.03
C VAL A 91 3.02 -7.05 -1.01
N GLU A 92 3.65 -5.93 -1.37
CA GLU A 92 4.62 -5.24 -0.52
C GLU A 92 4.30 -3.75 -0.43
N PHE A 93 4.74 -3.11 0.66
CA PHE A 93 4.69 -1.66 0.78
C PHE A 93 5.65 -1.02 -0.22
N GLN A 94 5.10 -0.17 -1.08
CA GLN A 94 5.81 0.58 -2.09
C GLN A 94 5.41 2.06 -2.04
N SER A 95 6.18 2.93 -2.69
CA SER A 95 5.90 4.37 -2.71
C SER A 95 5.75 4.85 -4.14
N LEU A 96 4.61 5.50 -4.45
CA LEU A 96 4.36 6.11 -5.74
C LEU A 96 5.19 7.40 -5.86
N PRO A 97 6.12 7.49 -6.83
CA PRO A 97 7.06 8.61 -6.92
C PRO A 97 6.41 9.91 -7.44
N THR A 98 5.18 9.88 -7.95
CA THR A 98 4.55 10.97 -8.70
C THR A 98 3.67 11.91 -7.86
N ILE A 99 3.09 11.43 -6.75
CA ILE A 99 2.05 12.14 -5.98
C ILE A 99 2.61 13.40 -5.30
N LYS A 100 3.67 13.23 -4.49
CA LYS A 100 4.23 14.28 -3.60
C LYS A 100 5.06 15.35 -4.31
N LEU A 101 5.52 15.10 -5.54
CA LEU A 101 6.42 16.03 -6.24
C LEU A 101 5.71 17.33 -6.63
N SER A 102 6.47 18.44 -6.65
CA SER A 102 6.01 19.69 -7.26
C SER A 102 5.96 19.55 -8.79
N ASN A 103 5.20 20.40 -9.49
CA ASN A 103 5.08 20.32 -10.95
C ASN A 103 6.44 20.48 -11.65
N LYS A 104 7.28 21.42 -11.17
CA LYS A 104 8.63 21.63 -11.70
C LYS A 104 9.57 20.45 -11.40
N ALA A 105 9.46 19.84 -10.22
CA ALA A 105 10.27 18.66 -9.88
C ALA A 105 9.84 17.41 -10.67
N PHE A 106 8.54 17.26 -10.93
CA PHE A 106 7.99 16.20 -11.76
C PHE A 106 8.48 16.30 -13.20
N GLU A 107 8.37 17.47 -13.82
CA GLU A 107 8.89 17.72 -15.16
C GLU A 107 10.39 17.40 -15.25
N ARG A 108 11.19 17.91 -14.32
CA ARG A 108 12.62 17.62 -14.29
C ARG A 108 12.95 16.14 -14.14
N LYS A 109 12.14 15.35 -13.44
CA LYS A 109 12.43 13.94 -13.15
C LYS A 109 11.97 13.00 -14.26
N PHE A 110 10.82 13.29 -14.88
CA PHE A 110 10.16 12.37 -15.81
C PHE A 110 10.19 12.83 -17.27
N ARG A 111 10.21 14.15 -17.56
CA ARG A 111 10.26 14.65 -18.94
C ARG A 111 11.64 14.38 -19.54
N PHE A 112 11.67 13.69 -20.67
CA PHE A 112 12.89 13.37 -21.40
C PHE A 112 13.08 14.36 -22.56
N ASP A 113 14.14 15.16 -22.52
CA ASP A 113 14.46 16.14 -23.55
C ASP A 113 15.43 15.54 -24.58
N ALA A 114 14.90 15.11 -25.72
CA ALA A 114 15.70 14.53 -26.81
C ALA A 114 16.52 15.58 -27.60
N SER A 115 16.27 16.88 -27.41
CA SER A 115 16.93 17.95 -28.18
C SER A 115 18.38 18.24 -27.75
N ASN A 116 18.80 17.78 -26.57
CA ASN A 116 20.14 18.08 -26.04
C ASN A 116 21.15 16.99 -26.39
N GLU A 117 21.89 17.19 -27.49
CA GLU A 117 22.85 16.22 -28.02
C GLU A 117 23.99 15.89 -27.03
N ARG A 118 24.45 16.86 -26.23
CA ARG A 118 25.49 16.62 -25.21
C ARG A 118 25.00 15.71 -24.10
N TYR A 119 23.73 15.85 -23.72
CA TYR A 119 23.10 14.99 -22.72
C TYR A 119 22.93 13.58 -23.27
N LEU A 120 22.46 13.43 -24.50
CA LEU A 120 22.30 12.13 -25.15
C LEU A 120 23.63 11.36 -25.26
N LYS A 121 24.73 12.02 -25.64
CA LYS A 121 26.08 11.42 -25.71
C LYS A 121 26.61 10.88 -24.37
N ARG A 122 26.12 11.39 -23.24
CA ARG A 122 26.46 10.85 -21.91
C ARG A 122 25.62 9.63 -21.53
N VAL A 123 24.45 9.48 -22.13
CA VAL A 123 23.48 8.44 -21.75
C VAL A 123 23.55 7.25 -22.69
N PHE A 124 23.54 7.48 -24.00
CA PHE A 124 23.36 6.46 -25.02
C PHE A 124 24.62 6.26 -25.88
N ASN A 125 24.68 5.10 -26.52
CA ASN A 125 25.65 4.80 -27.58
C ASN A 125 25.37 5.63 -28.85
N GLU A 126 26.40 5.83 -29.68
CA GLU A 126 26.30 6.64 -30.90
C GLU A 126 25.25 6.13 -31.89
N ASP A 127 25.07 4.81 -31.99
CA ASP A 127 24.09 4.19 -32.88
C ASP A 127 22.65 4.55 -32.49
N ILE A 128 22.37 4.62 -31.20
CA ILE A 128 21.05 4.99 -30.69
C ILE A 128 20.82 6.49 -30.89
N ILE A 129 21.84 7.32 -30.69
CA ILE A 129 21.73 8.76 -30.93
C ILE A 129 21.37 9.04 -32.39
N LYS A 130 22.02 8.35 -33.34
CA LYS A 130 21.66 8.41 -34.77
C LYS A 130 20.21 7.98 -35.00
N SER A 131 19.75 6.90 -34.33
CA SER A 131 18.36 6.44 -34.45
C SER A 131 17.34 7.45 -33.91
N ILE A 132 17.64 8.13 -32.79
CA ILE A 132 16.78 9.15 -32.18
C ILE A 132 16.73 10.40 -33.06
N MET A 133 17.86 10.83 -33.63
CA MET A 133 17.92 12.03 -34.46
C MET A 133 17.32 11.84 -35.86
N SER A 134 17.36 10.61 -36.39
CA SER A 134 16.78 10.29 -37.71
C SER A 134 15.28 10.00 -37.66
N SER A 135 14.77 9.52 -36.53
CA SER A 135 13.38 9.05 -36.39
C SER A 135 12.51 10.09 -35.69
N GLY A 136 11.70 10.83 -36.46
CA GLY A 136 10.69 11.76 -35.91
C GLY A 136 9.64 11.06 -35.03
N ASP A 137 9.40 9.78 -35.27
CA ASP A 137 8.45 8.95 -34.51
C ASP A 137 8.83 8.81 -33.03
N VAL A 138 10.14 8.80 -32.72
CA VAL A 138 10.62 8.64 -31.34
C VAL A 138 10.21 9.85 -30.48
N ILE A 139 10.27 11.06 -31.04
CA ILE A 139 9.88 12.28 -30.35
C ILE A 139 8.37 12.25 -30.08
N SER A 140 7.56 11.84 -31.05
CA SER A 140 6.11 11.71 -30.87
C SER A 140 5.74 10.69 -29.79
N GLU A 141 6.42 9.54 -29.74
CA GLU A 141 6.15 8.53 -28.72
C GLU A 141 6.58 8.96 -27.31
N LEU A 142 7.69 9.71 -27.18
CA LEU A 142 8.12 10.30 -25.91
C LEU A 142 7.13 11.35 -25.39
N GLU A 143 6.55 12.14 -26.29
CA GLU A 143 5.54 13.13 -25.92
C GLU A 143 4.23 12.46 -25.47
N LYS A 144 3.82 11.36 -26.14
CA LYS A 144 2.69 10.53 -25.69
C LYS A 144 2.92 9.89 -24.31
N GLU A 145 4.15 9.41 -24.04
CA GLU A 145 4.51 8.88 -22.72
C GLU A 145 4.38 9.97 -21.64
N TRP A 146 4.88 11.17 -21.92
CA TRP A 146 4.77 12.31 -21.03
C TRP A 146 3.32 12.70 -20.72
N ASP A 147 2.48 12.81 -21.75
CA ASP A 147 1.05 13.11 -21.59
C ASP A 147 0.33 12.04 -20.75
N GLN A 148 0.68 10.77 -20.95
CA GLN A 148 0.12 9.67 -20.15
C GLN A 148 0.53 9.78 -18.68
N LEU A 149 1.81 10.05 -18.39
CA LEU A 149 2.28 10.24 -17.01
C LEU A 149 1.62 11.45 -16.33
N GLN A 150 1.32 12.50 -17.09
CA GLN A 150 0.59 13.66 -16.58
C GLN A 150 -0.86 13.31 -16.21
N LYS A 151 -1.57 12.57 -17.07
CA LYS A 151 -2.93 12.07 -16.79
C LYS A 151 -2.95 11.13 -15.59
N ASP A 152 -2.02 10.18 -15.53
CA ASP A 152 -1.89 9.24 -14.42
C ASP A 152 -1.66 9.98 -13.09
N ARG A 153 -0.85 11.03 -13.10
CA ARG A 153 -0.60 11.85 -11.90
C ARG A 153 -1.83 12.63 -11.45
N GLU A 154 -2.63 13.15 -12.38
CA GLU A 154 -3.88 13.82 -12.05
C GLU A 154 -4.87 12.85 -11.43
N ALA A 155 -5.04 11.67 -12.04
CA ALA A 155 -5.87 10.60 -11.50
C ALA A 155 -5.41 10.17 -10.09
N LEU A 156 -4.11 9.95 -9.90
CA LEU A 156 -3.56 9.58 -8.58
C LEU A 156 -3.81 10.64 -7.50
N ARG A 157 -3.81 11.94 -7.85
CA ARG A 157 -4.13 13.02 -6.90
C ARG A 157 -5.60 13.11 -6.56
N GLN A 158 -6.48 12.70 -7.48
CA GLN A 158 -7.90 12.56 -7.21
C GLN A 158 -8.17 11.34 -6.31
N ILE A 159 -7.46 10.23 -6.54
CA ILE A 159 -7.58 8.99 -5.74
C ILE A 159 -6.99 9.18 -4.32
N PHE A 160 -5.84 9.86 -4.21
CA PHE A 160 -5.15 10.11 -2.93
C PHE A 160 -5.14 11.60 -2.56
N PRO A 161 -6.27 12.17 -2.08
CA PRO A 161 -6.39 13.59 -1.78
C PRO A 161 -5.49 14.04 -0.61
N ASN A 162 -5.17 13.13 0.31
CA ASN A 162 -4.31 13.39 1.47
C ASN A 162 -2.81 13.49 1.11
N GLY A 163 -2.43 13.11 -0.12
CA GLY A 163 -1.04 13.13 -0.57
C GLY A 163 -0.18 11.97 -0.04
N ASP A 164 -0.78 10.94 0.53
CA ASP A 164 -0.08 9.73 0.93
C ASP A 164 0.44 8.99 -0.31
N SER A 165 1.73 8.70 -0.30
CA SER A 165 2.41 8.04 -1.42
C SER A 165 2.59 6.54 -1.20
N SER A 166 2.33 6.06 0.02
CA SER A 166 2.52 4.66 0.39
C SER A 166 1.35 3.83 -0.14
N VAL A 167 1.66 2.84 -0.96
CA VAL A 167 0.70 1.91 -1.54
C VAL A 167 1.16 0.48 -1.28
N VAL A 168 0.23 -0.47 -1.34
CA VAL A 168 0.52 -1.89 -1.23
C VAL A 168 0.26 -2.51 -2.59
N LEU A 169 1.33 -2.96 -3.25
CA LEU A 169 1.25 -3.47 -4.61
C LEU A 169 2.19 -4.68 -4.77
N PRO A 170 1.87 -5.62 -5.67
CA PRO A 170 2.76 -6.74 -5.97
C PRO A 170 4.02 -6.24 -6.67
N CYS A 171 5.04 -7.10 -6.73
CA CYS A 171 6.28 -6.85 -7.47
C CYS A 171 6.99 -5.57 -7.03
N ASN A 172 7.90 -5.67 -6.05
CA ASN A 172 8.70 -4.52 -5.62
C ASN A 172 9.71 -4.10 -6.72
N LEU A 173 9.28 -3.17 -7.58
CA LEU A 173 10.03 -2.78 -8.78
C LEU A 173 11.41 -2.22 -8.45
N GLN A 174 11.54 -1.47 -7.35
CA GLN A 174 12.83 -0.91 -6.94
C GLN A 174 13.83 -2.01 -6.58
N ARG A 175 13.37 -3.03 -5.83
CA ARG A 175 14.20 -4.19 -5.47
C ARG A 175 14.55 -5.03 -6.69
N MET A 176 13.60 -5.24 -7.60
CA MET A 176 13.82 -5.99 -8.83
C MET A 176 14.85 -5.31 -9.73
N ILE A 177 14.74 -4.00 -9.92
CA ILE A 177 15.72 -3.21 -10.69
C ILE A 177 17.11 -3.30 -10.05
N TRP A 178 17.19 -3.25 -8.72
CA TRP A 178 18.47 -3.40 -8.01
C TRP A 178 19.08 -4.80 -8.20
N ASN A 179 18.27 -5.86 -8.13
CA ASN A 179 18.71 -7.23 -8.40
C ASN A 179 19.25 -7.36 -9.83
N VAL A 180 18.55 -6.80 -10.82
CA VAL A 180 19.00 -6.77 -12.22
C VAL A 180 20.34 -6.08 -12.37
N GLN A 181 20.53 -4.92 -11.74
CA GLN A 181 21.82 -4.22 -11.75
C GLN A 181 22.96 -5.07 -11.18
N LYS A 182 22.68 -5.94 -10.22
CA LYS A 182 23.66 -6.85 -9.64
C LYS A 182 23.94 -8.06 -10.51
N ILE A 183 22.93 -8.68 -11.09
CA ILE A 183 23.05 -9.87 -11.96
C ILE A 183 23.85 -9.54 -13.22
N PHE A 184 23.53 -8.42 -13.87
CA PHE A 184 24.18 -8.00 -15.11
C PHE A 184 25.40 -7.10 -14.90
N HIS A 185 25.85 -6.93 -13.64
CA HIS A 185 27.00 -6.09 -13.28
C HIS A 185 27.00 -4.69 -13.93
N ILE A 186 25.84 -4.03 -13.92
CA ILE A 186 25.63 -2.76 -14.61
C ILE A 186 26.47 -1.65 -13.97
N ASN A 187 27.30 -1.00 -14.77
CA ASN A 187 28.06 0.17 -14.36
C ASN A 187 27.25 1.46 -14.61
N LYS A 188 26.96 2.24 -13.58
CA LYS A 188 26.21 3.50 -13.74
C LYS A 188 26.94 4.57 -14.56
N LYS A 189 28.25 4.39 -14.79
CA LYS A 189 29.07 5.31 -15.59
C LYS A 189 29.10 4.95 -17.08
N SER A 190 28.70 3.73 -17.46
CA SER A 190 28.67 3.34 -18.86
C SER A 190 27.44 3.91 -19.58
N THR A 191 27.56 4.03 -20.90
CA THR A 191 26.44 4.32 -21.78
C THR A 191 25.52 3.09 -21.89
N THR A 192 24.23 3.33 -22.13
CA THR A 192 23.24 2.28 -22.36
C THR A 192 23.05 2.03 -23.86
N ASP A 193 22.85 0.77 -24.20
CA ASP A 193 22.49 0.24 -25.52
C ASP A 193 20.97 0.19 -25.75
N LEU A 194 20.16 0.56 -24.75
CA LEU A 194 18.71 0.44 -24.80
C LEU A 194 18.05 1.63 -25.52
N SER A 195 17.31 1.34 -26.58
CA SER A 195 16.54 2.36 -27.32
C SER A 195 15.31 2.84 -26.54
N PRO A 196 15.04 4.16 -26.47
CA PRO A 196 13.82 4.71 -25.87
C PRO A 196 12.52 4.08 -26.38
N LEU A 197 12.46 3.81 -27.69
CA LEU A 197 11.29 3.22 -28.32
C LEU A 197 11.04 1.78 -27.83
N ARG A 198 12.12 1.02 -27.59
CA ARG A 198 12.03 -0.33 -27.03
C ARG A 198 11.52 -0.31 -25.58
N ILE A 199 11.90 0.69 -24.77
CA ILE A 199 11.38 0.87 -23.41
C ILE A 199 9.85 1.09 -23.45
N ILE A 200 9.40 2.06 -24.25
CA ILE A 200 7.96 2.40 -24.35
C ILE A 200 7.16 1.20 -24.83
N GLN A 201 7.63 0.51 -25.88
CA GLN A 201 6.98 -0.69 -26.40
C GLN A 201 6.97 -1.82 -25.38
N GLY A 202 8.11 -2.10 -24.73
CA GLY A 202 8.22 -3.17 -23.73
C GLY A 202 7.31 -2.94 -22.52
N VAL A 203 7.19 -1.70 -22.04
CA VAL A 203 6.25 -1.35 -20.96
C VAL A 203 4.80 -1.53 -21.44
N ARG A 204 4.45 -1.08 -22.66
CA ARG A 204 3.09 -1.28 -23.20
C ARG A 204 2.75 -2.76 -23.38
N GLU A 205 3.69 -3.57 -23.85
CA GLU A 205 3.53 -5.01 -24.01
C GLU A 205 3.35 -5.69 -22.65
N LEU A 206 4.19 -5.36 -21.65
CA LEU A 206 4.05 -5.88 -20.29
C LEU A 206 2.67 -5.57 -19.71
N LEU A 207 2.22 -4.31 -19.80
CA LEU A 207 0.92 -3.92 -19.25
C LEU A 207 -0.27 -4.59 -19.95
N LYS A 208 -0.15 -4.90 -21.25
CA LYS A 208 -1.17 -5.68 -21.97
C LYS A 208 -1.25 -7.13 -21.50
N LYS A 209 -0.13 -7.71 -21.05
CA LYS A 209 -0.09 -9.08 -20.51
C LYS A 209 -0.55 -9.17 -19.05
N CYS A 210 -0.57 -8.05 -18.32
CA CYS A 210 -1.13 -7.96 -16.97
C CYS A 210 -2.67 -8.00 -17.02
N ILE A 211 -3.23 -9.20 -17.19
CA ILE A 211 -4.68 -9.42 -17.26
C ILE A 211 -5.16 -10.04 -15.94
N ILE A 212 -6.13 -9.37 -15.30
CA ILE A 212 -6.90 -9.84 -14.15
C ILE A 212 -8.30 -10.25 -14.61
N VAL A 213 -8.93 -9.44 -15.46
CA VAL A 213 -10.26 -9.72 -16.02
C VAL A 213 -10.09 -10.28 -17.42
N VAL A 214 -10.35 -11.58 -17.57
CA VAL A 214 -10.32 -12.25 -18.87
C VAL A 214 -11.57 -11.86 -19.68
N GLY A 215 -11.38 -11.35 -20.89
CA GLY A 215 -12.45 -11.06 -21.84
C GLY A 215 -12.05 -10.00 -22.88
N ASP A 216 -12.51 -10.19 -24.12
CA ASP A 216 -12.27 -9.27 -25.23
C ASP A 216 -13.42 -8.26 -25.42
N ASP A 217 -14.48 -8.37 -24.62
CA ASP A 217 -15.60 -7.44 -24.66
C ASP A 217 -15.23 -6.10 -24.03
N ARG A 218 -15.91 -5.04 -24.48
CA ARG A 218 -15.64 -3.67 -24.03
C ARG A 218 -15.73 -3.52 -22.50
N LEU A 219 -16.62 -4.24 -21.84
CA LEU A 219 -16.79 -4.14 -20.39
C LEU A 219 -15.63 -4.81 -19.64
N SER A 220 -15.21 -6.00 -20.08
CA SER A 220 -14.06 -6.70 -19.50
C SER A 220 -12.76 -5.91 -19.65
N ILE A 221 -12.51 -5.29 -20.81
CA ILE A 221 -11.33 -4.45 -21.03
C ILE A 221 -11.34 -3.28 -20.04
N GLN A 222 -12.47 -2.58 -19.92
CA GLN A 222 -12.60 -1.46 -18.98
C GLN A 222 -12.44 -1.91 -17.52
N ALA A 223 -12.98 -3.07 -17.16
CA ALA A 223 -12.83 -3.65 -15.83
C ALA A 223 -11.36 -4.00 -15.52
N ASN A 224 -10.62 -4.53 -16.50
CA ASN A 224 -9.19 -4.83 -16.37
C ASN A 224 -8.36 -3.57 -16.19
N GLU A 225 -8.64 -2.52 -16.96
CA GLU A 225 -7.98 -1.22 -16.83
C GLU A 225 -8.18 -0.63 -15.43
N ASN A 226 -9.40 -0.70 -14.89
CA ASN A 226 -9.68 -0.22 -13.53
C ASN A 226 -8.97 -1.05 -12.46
N ALA A 227 -9.01 -2.38 -12.56
CA ALA A 227 -8.40 -3.27 -11.57
C ALA A 227 -6.86 -3.14 -11.53
N THR A 228 -6.23 -2.92 -12.69
CA THR A 228 -4.78 -2.74 -12.78
C THR A 228 -4.31 -1.30 -12.68
N LEU A 229 -5.20 -0.30 -12.57
CA LEU A 229 -4.87 1.13 -12.72
C LEU A 229 -3.68 1.56 -11.87
N LEU A 230 -3.70 1.26 -10.56
CA LEU A 230 -2.63 1.63 -9.64
C LEU A 230 -1.30 0.95 -9.99
N PHE A 231 -1.34 -0.32 -10.38
CA PHE A 231 -0.16 -1.06 -10.81
C PHE A 231 0.40 -0.51 -12.12
N GLN A 232 -0.45 -0.18 -13.09
CA GLN A 232 -0.05 0.45 -14.35
C GLN A 232 0.64 1.79 -14.09
N CYS A 233 0.08 2.63 -13.22
CA CYS A 233 0.71 3.91 -12.85
C CYS A 233 2.07 3.71 -12.15
N LEU A 234 2.20 2.71 -11.29
CA LEU A 234 3.48 2.38 -10.65
C LEU A 234 4.53 1.94 -11.68
N VAL A 235 4.16 1.02 -12.59
CA VAL A 235 5.07 0.52 -13.63
C VAL A 235 5.49 1.63 -14.57
N ARG A 236 4.55 2.43 -15.09
CA ARG A 236 4.88 3.57 -15.98
C ARG A 236 5.74 4.61 -15.29
N SER A 237 5.44 4.93 -14.04
CA SER A 237 6.23 5.92 -13.30
C SER A 237 7.60 5.40 -12.88
N THR A 238 7.79 4.09 -12.71
CA THR A 238 9.10 3.53 -12.34
C THR A 238 9.95 3.23 -13.57
N LEU A 239 9.36 2.65 -14.62
CA LEU A 239 10.04 2.24 -15.86
C LEU A 239 9.95 3.29 -16.98
N CYS A 240 9.84 4.57 -16.65
CA CYS A 240 9.85 5.61 -17.68
C CYS A 240 11.22 5.71 -18.37
N VAL A 241 11.24 6.15 -19.63
CA VAL A 241 12.46 6.24 -20.44
C VAL A 241 13.58 6.97 -19.69
N LYS A 242 13.26 8.11 -19.08
CA LYS A 242 14.25 8.92 -18.36
C LYS A 242 14.87 8.20 -17.17
N LEU A 243 14.08 7.53 -16.33
CA LEU A 243 14.60 6.83 -15.15
C LEU A 243 15.40 5.59 -15.56
N VAL A 244 14.90 4.82 -16.52
CA VAL A 244 15.56 3.62 -17.04
C VAL A 244 16.92 3.97 -17.65
N SER A 245 16.99 4.98 -18.51
CA SER A 245 18.22 5.36 -19.19
C SER A 245 19.17 6.16 -18.29
N GLU A 246 18.68 7.09 -17.47
CA GLU A 246 19.55 7.97 -16.68
C GLU A 246 19.95 7.38 -15.33
N GLN A 247 18.98 6.91 -14.53
CA GLN A 247 19.21 6.49 -13.15
C GLN A 247 19.58 5.01 -13.04
N TYR A 248 18.87 4.15 -13.77
CA TYR A 248 19.05 2.71 -13.69
C TYR A 248 20.11 2.19 -14.65
N ARG A 249 20.31 2.86 -15.79
CA ARG A 249 21.33 2.53 -16.80
C ARG A 249 21.20 1.08 -17.29
N LEU A 250 19.96 0.61 -17.47
CA LEU A 250 19.70 -0.76 -17.89
C LEU A 250 20.16 -0.98 -19.33
N THR A 251 20.69 -2.17 -19.60
CA THR A 251 20.98 -2.64 -20.96
C THR A 251 19.75 -3.28 -21.60
N SER A 252 19.78 -3.56 -22.91
CA SER A 252 18.65 -4.20 -23.59
C SER A 252 18.32 -5.57 -23.00
N GLU A 253 19.33 -6.40 -22.78
CA GLU A 253 19.18 -7.73 -22.17
C GLU A 253 18.64 -7.65 -20.74
N ALA A 254 19.17 -6.73 -19.93
CA ALA A 254 18.75 -6.54 -18.55
C ALA A 254 17.30 -6.05 -18.46
N PHE A 255 16.88 -5.21 -19.40
CA PHE A 255 15.52 -4.70 -19.47
C PHE A 255 14.53 -5.79 -19.88
N GLU A 256 14.84 -6.61 -20.89
CA GLU A 256 13.99 -7.73 -21.28
C GLU A 256 13.84 -8.77 -20.17
N TRP A 257 14.93 -9.08 -19.47
CA TRP A 257 14.89 -9.94 -18.29
C TRP A 257 14.00 -9.36 -17.19
N LEU A 258 14.11 -8.05 -16.93
CA LEU A 258 13.28 -7.36 -15.93
C LEU A 258 11.78 -7.47 -16.28
N LEU A 259 11.40 -7.24 -17.54
CA LEU A 259 10.00 -7.35 -17.98
C LEU A 259 9.46 -8.78 -17.77
N GLY A 260 10.24 -9.80 -18.12
CA GLY A 260 9.85 -11.20 -17.93
C GLY A 260 9.69 -11.59 -16.45
N GLU A 261 10.57 -11.09 -15.57
CA GLU A 261 10.44 -11.31 -14.13
C GLU A 261 9.21 -10.58 -13.56
N VAL A 262 8.93 -9.34 -13.98
CA VAL A 262 7.73 -8.61 -13.54
C VAL A 262 6.46 -9.34 -13.97
N GLU A 263 6.41 -9.83 -15.21
CA GLU A 263 5.29 -10.62 -15.73
C GLU A 263 5.06 -11.89 -14.89
N THR A 264 6.13 -12.66 -14.66
CA THR A 264 6.08 -13.91 -13.89
C THR A 264 5.60 -13.67 -12.46
N ARG A 265 6.15 -12.66 -11.79
CA ARG A 265 5.78 -12.31 -10.41
C ARG A 265 4.35 -11.79 -10.30
N PHE A 266 3.88 -11.04 -11.30
CA PHE A 266 2.52 -10.55 -11.33
C PHE A 266 1.51 -11.69 -11.51
N GLN A 267 1.80 -12.66 -12.38
CA GLN A 267 0.97 -13.86 -12.56
C GLN A 267 0.93 -14.72 -11.29
N GLN A 268 2.07 -14.88 -10.60
CA GLN A 268 2.14 -15.58 -9.32
C GLN A 268 1.33 -14.88 -8.22
N ALA A 269 1.17 -13.56 -8.29
CA ALA A 269 0.43 -12.78 -7.32
C ALA A 269 -1.09 -12.86 -7.48
N GLN A 270 -1.62 -13.52 -8.52
CA GLN A 270 -3.06 -13.65 -8.71
C GLN A 270 -3.71 -14.55 -7.66
N ALA A 271 -4.94 -14.19 -7.27
CA ALA A 271 -5.74 -14.96 -6.33
C ALA A 271 -6.06 -16.35 -6.89
N ASN A 272 -5.77 -17.40 -6.12
CA ASN A 272 -6.05 -18.76 -6.53
C ASN A 272 -7.55 -19.05 -6.44
N PRO A 273 -8.18 -19.54 -7.52
CA PRO A 273 -9.56 -19.99 -7.44
C PRO A 273 -9.75 -21.14 -6.45
N GLY A 274 -10.88 -21.14 -5.74
CA GLY A 274 -11.21 -22.11 -4.70
C GLY A 274 -10.66 -21.76 -3.32
N GLU A 275 -9.96 -20.64 -3.18
CA GLU A 275 -9.46 -20.19 -1.89
C GLU A 275 -10.59 -19.71 -0.96
N MET A 276 -10.60 -20.21 0.27
CA MET A 276 -11.60 -19.90 1.30
C MET A 276 -11.31 -18.55 1.99
N VAL A 277 -11.39 -17.47 1.21
CA VAL A 277 -10.99 -16.12 1.63
C VAL A 277 -11.77 -15.58 2.82
N GLY A 278 -13.01 -16.02 3.05
CA GLY A 278 -13.78 -15.56 4.20
C GLY A 278 -13.24 -16.04 5.55
N ALA A 279 -12.71 -17.27 5.60
CA ALA A 279 -12.07 -17.78 6.81
C ALA A 279 -10.74 -17.06 7.08
N LEU A 280 -9.97 -16.80 6.03
CA LEU A 280 -8.71 -16.04 6.11
C LEU A 280 -8.97 -14.61 6.58
N ALA A 281 -9.91 -13.90 5.97
CA ALA A 281 -10.30 -12.56 6.38
C ALA A 281 -10.80 -12.49 7.82
N ALA A 282 -11.56 -13.50 8.28
CA ALA A 282 -12.01 -13.58 9.67
C ALA A 282 -10.82 -13.68 10.65
N GLN A 283 -9.83 -14.51 10.33
CA GLN A 283 -8.62 -14.67 11.14
C GLN A 283 -7.74 -13.43 11.12
N SER A 284 -7.50 -12.85 9.95
CA SER A 284 -6.70 -11.63 9.79
C SER A 284 -7.30 -10.43 10.53
N LEU A 285 -8.63 -10.37 10.69
CA LEU A 285 -9.27 -9.33 11.50
C LEU A 285 -9.22 -9.63 13.01
N GLY A 286 -9.40 -10.89 13.40
CA GLY A 286 -9.53 -11.22 14.82
C GLY A 286 -8.21 -11.45 15.56
N GLU A 287 -7.12 -11.85 14.89
CA GLU A 287 -5.78 -11.92 15.49
C GLU A 287 -5.35 -10.56 16.07
N PRO A 288 -5.36 -9.44 15.31
CA PRO A 288 -4.95 -8.15 15.86
C PRO A 288 -5.93 -7.63 16.91
N ALA A 289 -7.20 -8.06 16.87
CA ALA A 289 -8.15 -7.74 17.93
C ALA A 289 -7.73 -8.33 19.29
N THR A 290 -6.97 -9.43 19.31
CA THR A 290 -6.36 -9.97 20.55
C THR A 290 -5.24 -9.11 21.11
N GLN A 291 -4.63 -8.24 20.30
CA GLN A 291 -3.56 -7.32 20.69
C GLN A 291 -4.11 -5.92 21.04
N MET A 292 -5.13 -5.44 20.32
CA MET A 292 -5.76 -4.13 20.53
C MET A 292 -6.44 -3.98 21.90
N THR A 293 -6.74 -5.09 22.55
CA THR A 293 -7.16 -5.23 23.94
C THR A 293 -6.23 -4.53 24.92
N LEU A 294 -4.91 -4.62 24.73
CA LEU A 294 -3.93 -4.22 25.74
C LEU A 294 -3.57 -2.72 25.70
N ASN A 295 -3.83 -2.00 24.59
CA ASN A 295 -3.24 -0.67 24.34
C ASN A 295 -4.21 0.53 24.38
N THR A 296 -5.42 0.36 24.92
CA THR A 296 -6.50 1.35 24.76
C THR A 296 -6.32 2.66 25.55
N PHE A 297 -5.54 2.67 26.64
CA PHE A 297 -5.49 3.82 27.57
C PHE A 297 -4.25 4.72 27.43
N HIS A 298 -3.34 4.44 26.50
CA HIS A 298 -2.03 5.10 26.46
C HIS A 298 -1.85 6.19 25.39
N PHE A 299 -2.88 6.60 24.66
CA PHE A 299 -2.79 7.76 23.77
C PHE A 299 -2.87 9.08 24.56
N ALA A 300 -1.79 9.40 25.26
CA ALA A 300 -1.62 10.70 25.90
C ALA A 300 -1.54 11.81 24.83
N GLY A 301 -2.37 12.85 24.95
CA GLY A 301 -2.21 14.10 24.17
C GLY A 301 -3.38 14.53 23.28
N VAL A 302 -4.46 13.74 23.13
CA VAL A 302 -5.67 14.20 22.44
C VAL A 302 -6.75 14.53 23.46
N SER A 303 -6.95 15.83 23.69
CA SER A 303 -7.82 16.41 24.72
C SER A 303 -9.24 15.78 24.76
N SER A 304 -9.67 15.43 25.97
CA SER A 304 -11.06 15.38 26.47
C SER A 304 -12.14 14.57 25.74
N LYS A 305 -11.80 13.71 24.77
CA LYS A 305 -12.80 12.84 24.10
C LYS A 305 -12.62 11.37 24.50
N ASN A 306 -13.53 10.89 25.36
CA ASN A 306 -13.73 9.46 25.63
C ASN A 306 -14.29 8.76 24.38
N VAL A 307 -13.47 8.55 23.36
CA VAL A 307 -13.85 7.76 22.19
C VAL A 307 -13.74 6.29 22.58
N THR A 308 -14.81 5.51 22.36
CA THR A 308 -14.74 4.05 22.52
C THR A 308 -13.74 3.50 21.50
N LEU A 309 -12.65 2.91 21.98
CA LEU A 309 -11.61 2.27 21.16
C LEU A 309 -11.46 0.80 21.54
N GLY A 310 -10.70 0.05 20.73
CA GLY A 310 -10.39 -1.37 20.99
C GLY A 310 -11.60 -2.30 20.83
N VAL A 311 -11.59 -3.39 21.60
CA VAL A 311 -12.62 -4.45 21.54
C VAL A 311 -14.06 -3.97 21.79
N PRO A 312 -14.33 -3.06 22.75
CA PRO A 312 -15.68 -2.52 22.94
C PRO A 312 -16.23 -1.86 21.67
N ARG A 313 -15.38 -1.15 20.92
CA ARG A 313 -15.77 -0.52 19.65
C ARG A 313 -16.02 -1.55 18.56
N LEU A 314 -15.15 -2.55 18.44
CA LEU A 314 -15.32 -3.65 17.50
C LEU A 314 -16.66 -4.38 17.73
N LYS A 315 -17.02 -4.62 18.99
CA LYS A 315 -18.29 -5.25 19.39
C LYS A 315 -19.51 -4.39 19.01
N GLU A 316 -19.43 -3.07 19.19
CA GLU A 316 -20.49 -2.15 18.76
C GLU A 316 -20.71 -2.18 17.25
N ILE A 317 -19.62 -2.20 16.47
CA ILE A 317 -19.67 -2.22 15.01
C ILE A 317 -20.23 -3.55 14.50
N ILE A 318 -19.70 -4.69 14.97
CA ILE A 318 -20.14 -6.03 14.52
C ILE A 318 -21.61 -6.28 14.88
N ASN A 319 -22.07 -5.77 16.03
CA ASN A 319 -23.46 -5.95 16.46
C ASN A 319 -24.43 -4.90 15.89
N ILE A 320 -23.93 -3.87 15.20
CA ILE A 320 -24.73 -2.76 14.70
C ILE A 320 -25.58 -2.16 15.84
N SER A 321 -24.93 -1.82 16.95
CA SER A 321 -25.60 -1.34 18.16
C SER A 321 -26.34 -0.01 17.91
N LYS A 322 -27.65 0.02 18.20
CA LYS A 322 -28.49 1.24 18.04
C LYS A 322 -28.07 2.43 18.92
N LYS A 323 -27.45 2.18 20.07
CA LYS A 323 -27.01 3.21 21.03
C LYS A 323 -25.52 3.02 21.32
N PRO A 324 -24.61 3.65 20.53
CA PRO A 324 -23.18 3.58 20.80
C PRO A 324 -22.84 4.36 22.09
N LYS A 325 -21.80 3.93 22.82
CA LYS A 325 -21.44 4.55 24.12
C LYS A 325 -20.96 6.00 23.98
N ALA A 326 -20.22 6.31 22.92
CA ALA A 326 -19.63 7.63 22.68
C ALA A 326 -19.95 8.10 21.25
N PRO A 327 -21.18 8.59 20.98
CA PRO A 327 -21.50 9.18 19.69
C PRO A 327 -20.69 10.47 19.49
N SER A 328 -20.08 10.62 18.32
CA SER A 328 -19.29 11.80 17.98
C SER A 328 -19.57 12.23 16.54
N LEU A 329 -19.40 13.53 16.28
CA LEU A 329 -19.54 14.13 14.96
C LEU A 329 -18.40 15.13 14.76
N THR A 330 -17.72 15.03 13.63
CA THR A 330 -16.67 15.96 13.22
C THR A 330 -17.26 16.94 12.21
N VAL A 331 -17.41 18.21 12.60
CA VAL A 331 -17.88 19.27 11.71
C VAL A 331 -16.67 19.94 11.07
N PHE A 332 -16.56 19.87 9.75
CA PHE A 332 -15.59 20.65 8.98
C PHE A 332 -16.21 21.99 8.60
N LEU A 333 -15.51 23.08 8.92
CA LEU A 333 -15.91 24.44 8.52
C LEU A 333 -15.36 24.75 7.13
N THR A 334 -15.99 25.69 6.41
CA THR A 334 -15.53 26.19 5.11
C THR A 334 -15.33 27.70 5.13
N GLY A 335 -14.53 28.22 4.20
CA GLY A 335 -14.32 29.67 4.03
C GLY A 335 -13.50 30.31 5.16
N ALA A 336 -13.85 31.55 5.52
CA ALA A 336 -13.15 32.31 6.55
C ALA A 336 -13.26 31.67 7.96
N ALA A 337 -14.32 30.91 8.21
CA ALA A 337 -14.54 30.23 9.48
C ALA A 337 -13.61 29.01 9.71
N ALA A 338 -12.88 28.57 8.68
CA ALA A 338 -11.94 27.45 8.74
C ALA A 338 -10.46 27.88 8.82
N ARG A 339 -10.18 29.19 8.79
CA ARG A 339 -8.82 29.74 8.84
C ARG A 339 -8.32 29.95 10.25
#